data_AF-A0AAN6VZF3-F1
#
_entry.id   AF-A0AAN6VZF3-F1
#
_cell.length_a   1.000
_cell.length_b   1.000
_cell.length_c   1.000
_cell.angle_alpha   90.00
_cell.angle_beta   90.00
_cell.angle_gamma   90.00
#
_symmetry.space_group_name_H-M   'P 1'
#
loop_
_entity.id
_entity.type
_entity.pdbx_description
1 polymer ?
#
loop_
_entity_poly.entity_id
_entity_poly.type
_entity_poly.pdbx_seq_one_letter_code
_entity_poly.pdbx_strand_id
1 'polypeptide(L)'
;MAFWFLNAGSQGDSIRGPLHGIPIFVKPRANAHVVDLLLKAGAIILGKTNLSNPGGSSSSSAVAVSTGYAPYALGTETDGSLICPAGRAVLYTTKPTVGLVSQKGVVPISGHFDLVGPMTKTMHDIAVLLNDTSVAVLDPKKWRFITNMIAPLPGAEEQMNREIWGAYMKIKAKALTHIDLPGRDALNLIKGNIKGIVILTDYKTDLNPYLEDLEESDVRSLENIIRFNIENALQEFPGHAPNQDRCMRALTQDLSPEDHAPCLDHLRHGSRMGLDVITGPLVAGFSMTTFSISGYPIAGMPLSCLDCNGRPFGATTMATREREDVLVKVMSA
;
A
#
# COMPACT_ATOMS: atom_id res chain seq x y z
N MET A 1 -7.98 -8.91 -8.63
CA MET A 1 -6.53 -8.71 -8.45
C MET A 1 -6.19 -7.23 -8.58
N ALA A 2 -5.03 -6.81 -8.09
CA ALA A 2 -4.39 -5.53 -8.37
C ALA A 2 -2.89 -5.82 -8.51
N PHE A 3 -2.32 -5.54 -9.68
CA PHE A 3 -0.97 -5.96 -10.07
C PHE A 3 -0.05 -4.74 -10.14
N TRP A 4 1.11 -4.77 -9.47
CA TRP A 4 2.05 -3.65 -9.49
C TRP A 4 3.48 -4.05 -9.79
N PHE A 5 4.08 -3.31 -10.72
CA PHE A 5 5.52 -3.33 -10.99
C PHE A 5 6.00 -1.90 -11.17
N LEU A 6 7.16 -1.58 -10.58
CA LEU A 6 7.92 -0.40 -10.95
C LEU A 6 8.65 -0.67 -12.26
N ASN A 7 8.59 0.27 -13.20
CA ASN A 7 9.34 0.10 -14.43
C ASN A 7 10.83 0.34 -14.24
N ALA A 8 11.59 -0.76 -14.28
CA ALA A 8 13.03 -0.77 -14.47
C ALA A 8 13.38 -1.74 -15.61
N GLY A 9 14.26 -1.32 -16.52
CA GLY A 9 14.89 -2.22 -17.49
C GLY A 9 15.95 -3.09 -16.82
N SER A 10 15.82 -4.41 -16.92
CA SER A 10 16.85 -5.36 -16.50
C SER A 10 17.93 -5.49 -17.58
N GLN A 11 19.20 -5.37 -17.20
CA GLN A 11 20.30 -5.93 -17.99
C GLN A 11 20.63 -7.32 -17.46
N GLY A 12 20.42 -8.36 -18.28
CA GLY A 12 20.82 -9.73 -17.96
C GLY A 12 19.81 -10.79 -18.44
N ASP A 13 20.22 -11.58 -19.43
CA ASP A 13 19.54 -12.82 -19.78
C ASP A 13 19.90 -13.91 -18.76
N SER A 14 19.04 -14.13 -17.75
CA SER A 14 18.64 -15.45 -17.23
C SER A 14 18.08 -15.40 -15.80
N ILE A 15 16.97 -16.13 -15.61
CA ILE A 15 16.62 -17.05 -14.51
C ILE A 15 15.09 -17.22 -14.57
N ARG A 16 14.63 -18.35 -15.12
CA ARG A 16 13.19 -18.64 -15.29
C ARG A 16 12.64 -19.30 -14.03
N GLY A 17 12.06 -18.48 -13.14
CA GLY A 17 11.33 -18.93 -11.95
C GLY A 17 9.86 -19.32 -12.24
N PRO A 18 9.03 -19.58 -11.21
CA PRO A 18 7.66 -20.10 -11.31
C PRO A 18 6.61 -19.07 -11.81
N LEU A 19 7.00 -18.20 -12.74
CA LEU A 19 6.19 -17.15 -13.38
C LEU A 19 5.74 -17.54 -14.79
N HIS A 20 5.52 -18.83 -15.03
CA HIS A 20 5.00 -19.31 -16.30
C HIS A 20 3.50 -19.00 -16.40
N GLY A 21 3.13 -18.06 -17.28
CA GLY A 21 1.73 -17.81 -17.63
C GLY A 21 1.12 -16.45 -17.26
N ILE A 22 1.89 -15.43 -16.84
CA ILE A 22 1.40 -14.05 -16.69
C ILE A 22 2.12 -13.12 -17.68
N PRO A 23 1.48 -12.67 -18.77
CA PRO A 23 2.06 -11.76 -19.75
C PRO A 23 1.78 -10.29 -19.39
N ILE A 24 2.72 -9.63 -18.70
CA ILE A 24 2.86 -8.16 -18.77
C ILE A 24 4.29 -7.83 -19.15
N PHE A 25 4.64 -8.19 -20.39
CA PHE A 25 5.88 -7.83 -21.05
C PHE A 25 5.67 -6.56 -21.86
N VAL A 26 5.88 -5.40 -21.23
CA VAL A 26 6.03 -4.16 -21.96
C VAL A 26 7.02 -3.26 -21.26
N LYS A 27 8.01 -2.76 -22.01
CA LYS A 27 8.86 -1.65 -21.60
C LYS A 27 8.16 -0.32 -21.94
N PRO A 28 7.82 0.51 -20.95
CA PRO A 28 7.50 1.92 -21.16
C PRO A 28 8.69 2.69 -21.75
N ARG A 29 8.39 3.79 -22.45
CA ARG A 29 9.34 4.74 -23.10
C ARG A 29 10.56 5.13 -22.24
N ALA A 30 10.39 5.18 -20.93
CA ALA A 30 11.45 5.47 -19.97
C ALA A 30 11.23 4.69 -18.66
N ASN A 31 12.29 4.56 -17.85
CA ASN A 31 12.18 4.08 -16.48
C ASN A 31 11.11 4.87 -15.69
N ALA A 32 10.58 4.27 -14.63
CA ALA A 32 9.84 5.04 -13.64
C ALA A 32 10.74 6.13 -13.04
N HIS A 33 10.20 7.32 -12.74
CA HIS A 33 11.01 8.45 -12.27
C HIS A 33 11.84 8.10 -11.02
N VAL A 34 11.24 7.33 -10.09
CA VAL A 34 11.92 6.82 -8.89
C VAL A 34 13.09 5.89 -9.21
N VAL A 35 13.03 5.12 -10.30
CA VAL A 35 14.11 4.24 -10.74
C VAL A 35 15.26 5.05 -11.34
N ASP A 36 14.97 6.10 -12.11
CA ASP A 36 16.02 7.03 -12.58
C ASP A 36 16.72 7.76 -11.43
N LEU A 37 15.99 8.14 -10.37
CA LEU A 37 16.60 8.72 -9.16
C LEU A 37 17.49 7.71 -8.44
N LEU A 38 17.05 6.47 -8.27
CA LEU A 38 17.84 5.39 -7.67
C LEU A 38 19.12 5.10 -8.47
N LEU A 39 19.03 4.97 -9.79
CA LEU A 39 20.20 4.74 -10.67
C LEU A 39 21.19 5.91 -10.59
N LYS A 40 20.72 7.17 -10.56
CA LYS A 40 21.56 8.36 -10.36
C LYS A 40 22.22 8.40 -8.97
N ALA A 41 21.57 7.84 -7.96
CA ALA A 41 22.14 7.66 -6.62
C ALA A 41 23.11 6.46 -6.51
N GLY A 42 23.38 5.74 -7.61
CA GLY A 42 24.30 4.60 -7.65
C GLY A 42 23.69 3.27 -7.20
N ALA A 43 22.36 3.18 -7.06
CA ALA A 43 21.70 1.92 -6.72
C ALA A 43 21.72 0.92 -7.90
N ILE A 44 21.83 -0.37 -7.59
CA ILE A 44 21.74 -1.47 -8.56
C ILE A 44 20.34 -2.08 -8.48
N ILE A 45 19.63 -2.15 -9.61
CA ILE A 45 18.31 -2.79 -9.67
C ILE A 45 18.47 -4.30 -9.86
N LEU A 46 18.10 -5.08 -8.84
CA LEU A 46 18.26 -6.54 -8.83
C LEU A 46 17.19 -7.31 -9.63
N GLY A 47 16.01 -6.73 -9.87
CA GLY A 47 14.93 -7.38 -10.63
C GLY A 47 13.52 -6.88 -10.29
N LYS A 48 12.51 -7.65 -10.70
CA LYS A 48 11.07 -7.43 -10.45
C LYS A 48 10.48 -8.56 -9.60
N THR A 49 9.34 -8.34 -8.94
CA THR A 49 8.89 -9.14 -7.79
C THR A 49 7.36 -9.47 -7.86
N ASN A 50 6.91 -10.71 -7.59
CA ASN A 50 5.50 -11.20 -7.78
C ASN A 50 4.62 -11.36 -6.50
N LEU A 51 3.29 -11.56 -6.58
CA LEU A 51 2.36 -11.24 -5.49
C LEU A 51 1.37 -12.35 -5.04
N SER A 52 1.03 -12.34 -3.74
CA SER A 52 -0.34 -12.39 -3.17
C SER A 52 -0.38 -12.78 -1.68
N ASN A 53 0.64 -13.48 -1.17
CA ASN A 53 0.82 -13.87 0.23
C ASN A 53 2.32 -13.64 0.57
N PRO A 54 2.74 -13.20 1.78
CA PRO A 54 2.04 -13.22 3.07
C PRO A 54 1.12 -12.01 3.33
N GLY A 55 1.05 -11.06 2.41
CA GLY A 55 0.16 -9.90 2.31
C GLY A 55 0.28 -9.33 0.90
N GLY A 56 -0.30 -8.18 0.56
CA GLY A 56 -0.17 -7.59 -0.79
C GLY A 56 -0.82 -6.22 -0.94
N SER A 57 -0.66 -5.53 -2.07
CA SER A 57 -0.04 -5.96 -3.35
C SER A 57 1.45 -5.62 -3.55
N SER A 58 2.25 -5.44 -2.50
CA SER A 58 3.73 -5.42 -2.57
C SER A 58 4.39 -6.63 -1.85
N SER A 59 3.80 -7.82 -1.98
CA SER A 59 4.15 -9.06 -1.26
C SER A 59 5.63 -9.43 -1.32
N SER A 60 6.24 -9.33 -2.49
CA SER A 60 7.57 -9.86 -2.78
C SER A 60 8.67 -8.83 -2.70
N SER A 61 8.36 -7.54 -2.79
CA SER A 61 9.24 -6.51 -2.22
C SER A 61 9.49 -6.83 -0.74
N ALA A 62 8.43 -7.19 -0.01
CA ALA A 62 8.53 -7.60 1.38
C ALA A 62 9.27 -8.93 1.58
N VAL A 63 8.98 -9.97 0.77
CA VAL A 63 9.71 -11.25 0.87
C VAL A 63 11.18 -11.10 0.50
N ALA A 64 11.53 -10.40 -0.60
CA ALA A 64 12.91 -10.24 -1.05
C ALA A 64 13.78 -9.54 -0.02
N VAL A 65 13.23 -8.53 0.67
CA VAL A 65 13.94 -7.87 1.78
C VAL A 65 14.01 -8.81 2.98
N SER A 66 12.91 -9.40 3.45
CA SER A 66 12.94 -10.22 4.67
C SER A 66 13.87 -11.42 4.55
N THR A 67 13.86 -12.15 3.42
CA THR A 67 14.77 -13.27 3.14
C THR A 67 16.20 -12.84 2.81
N GLY A 68 16.47 -11.54 2.62
CA GLY A 68 17.81 -11.01 2.34
C GLY A 68 18.27 -11.16 0.88
N TYR A 69 17.35 -11.36 -0.06
CA TYR A 69 17.66 -11.25 -1.50
C TYR A 69 17.90 -9.81 -1.94
N ALA A 70 17.41 -8.82 -1.19
CA ALA A 70 17.71 -7.40 -1.37
C ALA A 70 17.91 -6.70 -0.01
N PRO A 71 18.77 -5.67 0.08
CA PRO A 71 18.93 -4.87 1.30
C PRO A 71 17.69 -4.02 1.61
N TYR A 72 17.04 -3.50 0.55
CA TYR A 72 15.78 -2.79 0.58
C TYR A 72 15.02 -3.07 -0.73
N ALA A 73 13.72 -2.79 -0.74
CA ALA A 73 12.91 -2.85 -1.94
C ALA A 73 11.91 -1.69 -1.96
N LEU A 74 11.40 -1.37 -3.14
CA LEU A 74 10.27 -0.46 -3.30
C LEU A 74 9.00 -1.26 -3.58
N GLY A 75 7.86 -0.71 -3.20
CA GLY A 75 6.53 -1.17 -3.58
C GLY A 75 5.58 0.00 -3.76
N THR A 76 4.30 -0.27 -3.95
CA THR A 76 3.26 0.75 -4.16
C THR A 76 2.05 0.54 -3.27
N GLU A 77 1.36 1.63 -2.92
CA GLU A 77 0.14 1.58 -2.09
C GLU A 77 -0.95 2.57 -2.50
N THR A 78 -2.04 2.03 -3.06
CA THR A 78 -3.37 2.65 -3.05
C THR A 78 -3.97 2.59 -1.63
N ASP A 79 -4.12 1.37 -1.08
CA ASP A 79 -4.72 1.09 0.23
C ASP A 79 -4.06 -0.16 0.84
N GLY A 80 -3.27 0.04 1.90
CA GLY A 80 -2.57 -1.01 2.67
C GLY A 80 -1.54 -1.88 1.92
N SER A 81 -1.26 -1.63 0.63
CA SER A 81 -0.45 -2.50 -0.23
C SER A 81 1.06 -2.43 -0.06
N LEU A 82 1.59 -1.50 0.74
CA LEU A 82 2.92 -1.49 1.36
C LEU A 82 2.83 -1.97 2.82
N ILE A 83 1.96 -1.32 3.61
CA ILE A 83 1.85 -1.49 5.07
C ILE A 83 1.52 -2.94 5.45
N CYS A 84 0.60 -3.59 4.73
CA CYS A 84 0.19 -4.98 4.98
C CYS A 84 1.30 -6.02 4.68
N PRO A 85 1.88 -6.08 3.46
CA PRO A 85 2.95 -7.05 3.18
C PRO A 85 4.23 -6.81 3.99
N ALA A 86 4.64 -5.56 4.23
CA ALA A 86 5.80 -5.26 5.09
C ALA A 86 5.59 -5.77 6.53
N GLY A 87 4.41 -5.51 7.10
CA GLY A 87 3.99 -6.05 8.39
C GLY A 87 4.09 -7.56 8.50
N ARG A 88 3.53 -8.22 7.49
CA ARG A 88 3.51 -9.68 7.35
C ARG A 88 4.90 -10.30 7.11
N ALA A 89 5.91 -9.48 6.82
CA ALA A 89 7.29 -9.87 6.55
C ALA A 89 8.30 -9.37 7.62
N VAL A 90 7.84 -8.77 8.73
CA VAL A 90 8.68 -8.18 9.79
C VAL A 90 9.58 -7.03 9.28
N LEU A 91 9.02 -6.12 8.47
CA LEU A 91 9.77 -5.02 7.88
C LEU A 91 9.25 -3.64 8.31
N TYR A 92 10.16 -2.67 8.34
CA TYR A 92 9.82 -1.26 8.36
C TYR A 92 9.40 -0.84 6.95
N THR A 93 8.42 0.07 6.85
CA THR A 93 7.98 0.63 5.58
C THR A 93 7.33 1.99 5.80
N THR A 94 7.20 2.77 4.73
CA THR A 94 6.42 4.00 4.73
C THR A 94 5.70 4.17 3.40
N LYS A 95 4.43 4.58 3.51
CA LYS A 95 3.62 5.21 2.48
C LYS A 95 3.85 6.72 2.61
N PRO A 96 4.62 7.42 1.76
CA PRO A 96 4.77 8.86 1.89
C PRO A 96 3.48 9.62 1.54
N THR A 97 3.49 10.94 1.71
CA THR A 97 2.41 11.83 1.30
C THR A 97 2.10 11.65 -0.18
N VAL A 98 0.82 11.57 -0.53
CA VAL A 98 0.40 11.50 -1.94
C VAL A 98 0.88 12.75 -2.68
N GLY A 99 1.68 12.54 -3.72
CA GLY A 99 2.35 13.56 -4.53
C GLY A 99 3.82 13.83 -4.18
N LEU A 100 4.35 13.33 -3.05
CA LEU A 100 5.76 13.56 -2.68
C LEU A 100 6.74 12.78 -3.58
N VAL A 101 6.40 11.53 -3.92
CA VAL A 101 7.15 10.70 -4.86
C VAL A 101 6.39 10.66 -6.19
N SER A 102 7.07 10.99 -7.30
CA SER A 102 6.46 10.96 -8.63
C SER A 102 6.01 9.55 -9.02
N GLN A 103 4.75 9.42 -9.41
CA GLN A 103 4.15 8.19 -9.95
C GLN A 103 4.49 7.97 -11.44
N LYS A 104 5.24 8.86 -12.11
CA LYS A 104 5.51 8.74 -13.56
C LYS A 104 6.24 7.43 -13.87
N GLY A 105 5.68 6.65 -14.80
CA GLY A 105 6.18 5.33 -15.21
C GLY A 105 5.85 4.20 -14.23
N VAL A 106 4.93 4.44 -13.29
CA VAL A 106 4.29 3.42 -12.45
C VAL A 106 2.90 3.16 -13.01
N VAL A 107 2.47 1.90 -13.09
CA VAL A 107 1.08 1.57 -13.46
C VAL A 107 0.14 2.15 -12.38
N PRO A 108 -0.97 2.84 -12.73
CA PRO A 108 -1.87 3.46 -11.75
C PRO A 108 -3.20 2.72 -11.53
N ILE A 109 -3.83 2.96 -10.37
CA ILE A 109 -5.23 2.62 -10.01
C ILE A 109 -5.98 3.89 -9.60
N SER A 110 -5.31 4.79 -8.89
CA SER A 110 -5.86 6.06 -8.47
C SER A 110 -4.73 6.98 -8.06
N GLY A 111 -4.40 7.96 -8.90
CA GLY A 111 -3.41 9.00 -8.61
C GLY A 111 -3.72 9.76 -7.32
N HIS A 112 -4.98 9.79 -6.89
CA HIS A 112 -5.44 10.36 -5.63
C HIS A 112 -5.02 9.60 -4.37
N PHE A 113 -4.67 8.31 -4.47
CA PHE A 113 -4.28 7.45 -3.35
C PHE A 113 -2.92 6.74 -3.52
N ASP A 114 -2.49 6.51 -4.76
CA ASP A 114 -1.28 5.79 -5.16
C ASP A 114 0.00 6.55 -4.81
N LEU A 115 1.12 5.80 -4.80
CA LEU A 115 2.48 6.25 -4.52
C LEU A 115 3.44 5.07 -4.54
N VAL A 116 4.73 5.39 -4.49
CA VAL A 116 5.84 4.45 -4.27
C VAL A 116 6.40 4.65 -2.86
N GLY A 117 6.75 3.56 -2.17
CA GLY A 117 7.35 3.61 -0.84
C GLY A 117 8.35 2.46 -0.58
N PRO A 118 9.31 2.65 0.34
CA PRO A 118 10.34 1.67 0.65
C PRO A 118 9.89 0.60 1.65
N MET A 119 10.56 -0.55 1.61
CA MET A 119 10.54 -1.60 2.61
C MET A 119 11.97 -1.98 3.00
N THR A 120 12.26 -2.06 4.29
CA THR A 120 13.62 -2.25 4.82
C THR A 120 13.63 -3.11 6.09
N LYS A 121 14.81 -3.63 6.44
CA LYS A 121 15.00 -4.34 7.72
C LYS A 121 15.15 -3.40 8.91
N THR A 122 15.63 -2.17 8.70
CA THR A 122 15.86 -1.20 9.79
C THR A 122 15.21 0.14 9.52
N MET A 123 14.85 0.85 10.59
CA MET A 123 14.42 2.24 10.53
C MET A 123 15.51 3.15 9.95
N HIS A 124 16.80 2.86 10.16
CA HIS A 124 17.90 3.66 9.62
C HIS A 124 17.85 3.72 8.09
N ASP A 125 17.58 2.59 7.43
CA ASP A 125 17.40 2.51 5.98
C ASP A 125 16.18 3.32 5.49
N ILE A 126 15.19 3.61 6.35
CA ILE A 126 14.08 4.53 6.06
C ILE A 126 14.46 5.98 6.35
N ALA A 127 15.21 6.25 7.43
CA ALA A 127 15.64 7.58 7.84
C ALA A 127 16.64 8.23 6.87
N VAL A 128 17.46 7.42 6.20
CA VAL A 128 18.28 7.84 5.06
C VAL A 128 17.40 8.39 3.91
N LEU A 129 16.10 8.10 3.92
CA LEU A 129 15.15 8.52 2.88
C LEU A 129 14.21 9.68 3.32
N LEU A 130 13.97 9.92 4.63
CA LEU A 130 12.93 10.85 5.19
C LEU A 130 13.31 11.33 6.63
N ASN A 131 12.93 12.54 7.13
CA ASN A 131 13.41 12.99 8.47
C ASN A 131 12.65 14.11 9.28
N ASP A 132 12.31 13.83 10.56
CA ASP A 132 12.14 14.69 11.80
C ASP A 132 10.78 15.28 12.46
N THR A 133 9.93 14.58 13.31
CA THR A 133 9.12 15.10 14.52
C THR A 133 8.10 14.19 15.36
N SER A 134 6.84 14.53 15.78
CA SER A 134 6.16 14.03 17.05
C SER A 134 4.65 13.59 17.04
N VAL A 135 4.22 12.69 17.97
CA VAL A 135 3.21 11.58 17.81
C VAL A 135 1.93 11.61 18.71
N ALA A 136 0.81 10.93 18.32
CA ALA A 136 -0.33 10.50 19.20
C ALA A 136 -0.84 9.05 18.88
N VAL A 137 -1.71 8.42 19.70
CA VAL A 137 -1.96 6.94 19.75
C VAL A 137 -3.45 6.48 19.81
N LEU A 138 -3.75 5.22 19.40
CA LEU A 138 -5.09 4.57 19.37
C LEU A 138 -5.23 3.38 20.33
N ASP A 139 -6.35 3.23 21.04
CA ASP A 139 -6.58 2.07 21.92
C ASP A 139 -6.71 0.72 21.14
N PRO A 140 -5.75 -0.23 21.28
CA PRO A 140 -5.75 -1.49 20.54
C PRO A 140 -6.90 -2.42 20.92
N LYS A 141 -7.51 -2.25 22.11
CA LYS A 141 -8.66 -3.08 22.54
C LYS A 141 -9.91 -2.77 21.72
N LYS A 142 -10.05 -1.52 21.27
CA LYS A 142 -11.07 -1.09 20.30
C LYS A 142 -10.63 -1.36 18.86
N TRP A 143 -9.32 -1.37 18.62
CA TRP A 143 -8.68 -1.45 17.31
C TRP A 143 -8.30 -2.86 16.84
N ARG A 144 -9.31 -3.73 16.68
CA ARG A 144 -9.11 -5.14 16.32
C ARG A 144 -9.12 -5.41 14.81
N PHE A 145 -8.55 -6.56 14.43
CA PHE A 145 -8.73 -7.13 13.09
C PHE A 145 -10.22 -7.38 12.78
N ILE A 146 -10.60 -7.24 11.51
CA ILE A 146 -11.96 -7.53 11.06
C ILE A 146 -12.22 -9.03 11.19
N THR A 147 -13.16 -9.42 12.05
CA THR A 147 -13.50 -10.82 12.40
C THR A 147 -13.88 -11.69 11.20
N ASN A 148 -14.38 -11.08 10.11
CA ASN A 148 -14.75 -11.79 8.88
C ASN A 148 -13.56 -12.07 7.93
N MET A 149 -12.33 -11.67 8.28
CA MET A 149 -11.12 -11.96 7.47
C MET A 149 -10.04 -12.76 8.20
N ILE A 150 -10.11 -12.89 9.53
CA ILE A 150 -9.13 -13.61 10.36
C ILE A 150 -9.90 -14.36 11.45
N ALA A 151 -9.75 -15.68 11.52
CA ALA A 151 -10.28 -16.47 12.61
C ALA A 151 -9.64 -16.06 13.95
N PRO A 152 -10.41 -15.93 15.05
CA PRO A 152 -9.85 -15.59 16.35
C PRO A 152 -8.89 -16.69 16.83
N LEU A 153 -7.71 -16.29 17.29
CA LEU A 153 -6.69 -17.17 17.84
C LEU A 153 -6.58 -16.93 19.36
N PRO A 154 -6.74 -17.97 20.21
CA PRO A 154 -6.53 -17.84 21.65
C PRO A 154 -5.14 -17.26 21.99
N GLY A 155 -5.04 -16.42 23.02
CA GLY A 155 -3.78 -15.78 23.44
C GLY A 155 -3.32 -14.62 22.55
N ALA A 156 -3.62 -14.66 21.24
CA ALA A 156 -3.10 -13.70 20.28
C ALA A 156 -3.55 -12.27 20.54
N GLU A 157 -4.82 -12.08 20.95
CA GLU A 157 -5.33 -10.74 21.25
C GLU A 157 -4.72 -10.16 22.53
N GLU A 158 -4.57 -10.96 23.59
CA GLU A 158 -3.93 -10.52 24.83
C GLU A 158 -2.45 -10.16 24.62
N GLN A 159 -1.73 -10.96 23.82
CA GLN A 159 -0.35 -10.68 23.42
C GLN A 159 -0.25 -9.36 22.63
N MET A 160 -1.00 -9.24 21.54
CA MET A 160 -0.97 -8.04 20.69
C MET A 160 -1.32 -6.78 21.46
N ASN A 161 -2.37 -6.82 22.29
CA ASN A 161 -2.74 -5.71 23.15
C ASN A 161 -1.56 -5.31 24.06
N ARG A 162 -1.01 -6.26 24.83
CA ARG A 162 0.13 -6.00 25.75
C ARG A 162 1.31 -5.33 25.04
N GLU A 163 1.73 -5.87 23.91
CA GLU A 163 2.95 -5.43 23.24
C GLU A 163 2.76 -4.10 22.49
N ILE A 164 1.58 -3.85 21.92
CA ILE A 164 1.24 -2.55 21.32
C ILE A 164 1.14 -1.46 22.40
N TRP A 165 0.54 -1.75 23.55
CA TRP A 165 0.58 -0.85 24.72
C TRP A 165 2.02 -0.58 25.18
N GLY A 166 2.88 -1.60 25.20
CA GLY A 166 4.31 -1.46 25.49
C GLY A 166 5.03 -0.53 24.51
N ALA A 167 4.72 -0.61 23.21
CA ALA A 167 5.25 0.29 22.19
C ALA A 167 4.81 1.75 22.42
N TYR A 168 3.53 1.99 22.71
CA TYR A 168 3.03 3.34 22.97
C TYR A 168 3.70 4.02 24.17
N MET A 169 4.08 3.27 25.21
CA MET A 169 4.79 3.81 26.37
C MET A 169 6.25 4.18 26.07
N LYS A 170 6.85 3.62 25.00
CA LYS A 170 8.18 4.04 24.50
C LYS A 170 8.11 5.31 23.67
N ILE A 171 7.02 5.50 22.94
CA ILE A 171 6.71 6.75 22.24
C ILE A 171 6.49 7.85 23.29
N LYS A 172 7.56 8.55 23.68
CA LYS A 172 7.59 9.64 24.67
C LYS A 172 6.90 10.92 24.16
N ALA A 173 5.66 10.81 23.71
CA ALA A 173 4.83 11.93 23.29
C ALA A 173 4.48 12.83 24.49
N LYS A 174 4.38 14.15 24.25
CA LYS A 174 4.02 15.13 25.29
C LYS A 174 2.58 14.97 25.80
N ALA A 175 1.72 14.31 25.04
CA ALA A 175 0.39 13.88 25.45
C ALA A 175 0.00 12.60 24.71
N LEU A 176 -0.33 11.54 25.44
CA LEU A 176 -0.99 10.35 24.89
C LEU A 176 -2.49 10.51 25.11
N THR A 177 -3.25 10.69 24.04
CA THR A 177 -4.72 10.81 24.09
C THR A 177 -5.34 9.70 23.26
N HIS A 178 -6.22 8.92 23.88
CA HIS A 178 -6.97 7.90 23.18
C HIS A 178 -8.16 8.51 22.44
N ILE A 179 -8.29 8.15 21.18
CA ILE A 179 -9.41 8.52 20.32
C ILE A 179 -10.05 7.26 19.73
N ASP A 180 -11.32 7.41 19.36
CA ASP A 180 -12.04 6.46 18.52
C ASP A 180 -11.97 6.98 17.08
N LEU A 181 -11.59 6.13 16.10
CA LEU A 181 -11.74 6.56 14.70
C LEU A 181 -13.24 6.65 14.39
N PRO A 182 -13.65 7.61 13.53
CA PRO A 182 -15.01 7.65 13.04
C PRO A 182 -15.37 6.32 12.35
N GLY A 183 -16.56 5.81 12.62
CA GLY A 183 -17.04 4.53 12.09
C GLY A 183 -17.17 4.52 10.56
N ARG A 184 -17.37 3.34 9.96
CA ARG A 184 -17.43 3.16 8.49
C ARG A 184 -18.40 4.13 7.79
N ASP A 185 -19.51 4.45 8.44
CA ASP A 185 -20.54 5.34 7.89
C ASP A 185 -20.08 6.79 7.73
N ALA A 186 -19.09 7.23 8.50
CA ALA A 186 -18.49 8.55 8.36
C ALA A 186 -17.64 8.72 7.08
N LEU A 187 -17.36 7.63 6.36
CA LEU A 187 -16.71 7.65 5.04
C LEU A 187 -17.73 7.56 3.89
N ASN A 188 -19.04 7.54 4.20
CA ASN A 188 -20.14 7.37 3.24
C ASN A 188 -21.03 8.63 3.17
N LEU A 189 -20.69 9.57 2.28
CA LEU A 189 -21.54 10.73 1.90
C LEU A 189 -22.85 10.31 1.18
N ILE A 190 -22.84 9.13 0.55
CA ILE A 190 -23.92 8.52 -0.23
C ILE A 190 -24.07 7.07 0.28
N LYS A 191 -25.27 6.47 0.18
CA LYS A 191 -25.46 5.03 0.48
C LYS A 191 -24.59 4.15 -0.43
N GLY A 192 -23.37 3.82 0.02
CA GLY A 192 -22.43 3.00 -0.73
C GLY A 192 -20.98 3.24 -0.31
N ASN A 193 -20.07 2.42 -0.84
CA ASN A 193 -18.64 2.50 -0.58
C ASN A 193 -17.98 3.56 -1.48
N ILE A 194 -17.96 4.82 -1.06
CA ILE A 194 -17.43 5.94 -1.87
C ILE A 194 -15.99 5.73 -2.29
N LYS A 195 -15.11 5.27 -1.38
CA LYS A 195 -13.73 4.91 -1.72
C LYS A 195 -13.67 3.94 -2.90
N GLY A 196 -14.55 2.93 -2.91
CA GLY A 196 -14.65 1.97 -4.00
C GLY A 196 -15.16 2.57 -5.31
N ILE A 197 -16.00 3.60 -5.26
CA ILE A 197 -16.49 4.32 -6.45
C ILE A 197 -15.35 5.17 -7.03
N VAL A 198 -14.73 6.03 -6.21
CA VAL A 198 -13.58 6.88 -6.57
C VAL A 198 -12.46 6.04 -7.22
N ILE A 199 -12.02 4.96 -6.54
CA ILE A 199 -10.98 4.06 -7.06
C ILE A 199 -11.35 3.43 -8.42
N LEU A 200 -12.63 3.12 -8.65
CA LEU A 200 -13.06 2.52 -9.92
C LEU A 200 -13.16 3.57 -11.05
N THR A 201 -13.59 4.79 -10.75
CA THR A 201 -13.55 5.94 -11.69
C THR A 201 -12.12 6.29 -12.07
N ASP A 202 -11.25 6.45 -11.08
CA ASP A 202 -9.84 6.79 -11.28
C ASP A 202 -9.12 5.72 -12.11
N TYR A 203 -9.35 4.43 -11.82
CA TYR A 203 -8.61 3.35 -12.50
C TYR A 203 -8.78 3.39 -14.01
N LYS A 204 -9.98 3.69 -14.52
CA LYS A 204 -10.23 3.86 -15.96
C LYS A 204 -9.53 5.12 -16.50
N THR A 205 -9.58 6.21 -15.73
CA THR A 205 -9.06 7.53 -16.11
C THR A 205 -7.54 7.57 -16.16
N ASP A 206 -6.86 6.97 -15.17
CA ASP A 206 -5.41 7.00 -15.02
C ASP A 206 -4.70 5.89 -15.81
N LEU A 207 -5.32 4.71 -15.94
CA LEU A 207 -4.70 3.57 -16.61
C LEU A 207 -4.60 3.78 -18.13
N ASN A 208 -5.62 4.37 -18.77
CA ASN A 208 -5.63 4.53 -20.22
C ASN A 208 -4.43 5.38 -20.72
N PRO A 209 -4.13 6.58 -20.16
CA PRO A 209 -2.92 7.33 -20.49
C PRO A 209 -1.62 6.56 -20.25
N TYR A 210 -1.54 5.75 -19.18
CA TYR A 210 -0.38 4.89 -18.94
C TYR A 210 -0.21 3.83 -20.06
N LEU A 211 -1.30 3.23 -20.54
CA LEU A 211 -1.29 2.23 -21.62
C LEU A 211 -0.96 2.84 -23.00
N GLU A 212 -1.32 4.11 -23.23
CA GLU A 212 -0.93 4.86 -24.43
C GLU A 212 0.56 5.17 -24.51
N ASP A 213 1.25 5.23 -23.36
CA ASP A 213 2.69 5.51 -23.24
C ASP A 213 3.58 4.25 -23.38
N LEU A 214 2.98 3.07 -23.64
CA LEU A 214 3.67 1.80 -23.82
C LEU A 214 4.15 1.59 -25.26
N GLU A 215 5.41 1.16 -25.44
CA GLU A 215 6.01 0.98 -26.78
C GLU A 215 5.78 -0.41 -27.39
N GLU A 216 5.89 -1.47 -26.59
CA GLU A 216 6.03 -2.87 -27.07
C GLU A 216 4.73 -3.70 -27.00
N SER A 217 3.58 -3.08 -26.73
CA SER A 217 2.27 -3.72 -26.60
C SER A 217 1.23 -2.97 -27.41
N ASP A 218 0.22 -3.65 -27.92
CA ASP A 218 -0.93 -3.05 -28.62
C ASP A 218 -2.11 -2.69 -27.69
N VAL A 219 -2.00 -3.00 -26.39
CA VAL A 219 -3.04 -2.68 -25.40
C VAL A 219 -3.00 -1.18 -25.08
N ARG A 220 -4.09 -0.46 -25.40
CA ARG A 220 -4.20 1.00 -25.21
C ARG A 220 -5.29 1.43 -24.22
N SER A 221 -6.09 0.51 -23.70
CA SER A 221 -7.15 0.84 -22.76
C SER A 221 -7.57 -0.33 -21.85
N LEU A 222 -8.30 -0.01 -20.78
CA LEU A 222 -8.99 -0.97 -19.94
C LEU A 222 -9.91 -1.91 -20.75
N GLU A 223 -10.57 -1.41 -21.80
CA GLU A 223 -11.37 -2.21 -22.74
C GLU A 223 -10.50 -3.25 -23.48
N ASN A 224 -9.28 -2.88 -23.88
CA ASN A 224 -8.34 -3.80 -24.53
C ASN A 224 -7.84 -4.87 -23.55
N ILE A 225 -7.58 -4.52 -22.28
CA ILE A 225 -7.25 -5.51 -21.23
C ILE A 225 -8.42 -6.48 -21.04
N ILE A 226 -9.64 -5.97 -20.93
CA ILE A 226 -10.85 -6.80 -20.74
C ILE A 226 -11.02 -7.80 -21.88
N ARG A 227 -10.86 -7.34 -23.13
CA ARG A 227 -10.91 -8.20 -24.32
C ARG A 227 -9.77 -9.22 -24.34
N PHE A 228 -8.53 -8.79 -24.11
CA PHE A 228 -7.36 -9.67 -24.05
C PHE A 228 -7.54 -10.80 -23.03
N ASN A 229 -8.07 -10.50 -21.85
CA ASN A 229 -8.33 -11.51 -20.81
C ASN A 229 -9.40 -12.52 -21.22
N ILE A 230 -10.41 -12.11 -22.00
CA ILE A 230 -11.43 -13.02 -22.54
C ILE A 230 -10.83 -13.90 -23.64
N GLU A 231 -10.02 -13.32 -24.53
CA GLU A 231 -9.33 -14.04 -25.61
C GLU A 231 -8.28 -15.04 -25.07
N ASN A 232 -7.71 -14.79 -23.89
CA ASN A 232 -6.70 -15.61 -23.22
C ASN A 232 -7.21 -16.21 -21.89
N ALA A 233 -8.51 -16.53 -21.83
CA ALA A 233 -9.20 -16.95 -20.60
C ALA A 233 -8.57 -18.15 -19.87
N LEU A 234 -7.90 -19.07 -20.58
CA LEU A 234 -7.21 -20.23 -19.98
C LEU A 234 -6.00 -19.83 -19.14
N GLN A 235 -5.38 -18.70 -19.46
CA GLN A 235 -4.22 -18.13 -18.76
C GLN A 235 -4.66 -17.10 -17.72
N GLU A 236 -5.54 -16.18 -18.11
CA GLU A 236 -5.90 -14.99 -17.31
C GLU A 236 -6.97 -15.24 -16.24
N PHE A 237 -7.71 -16.36 -16.31
CA PHE A 237 -8.70 -16.76 -15.30
C PHE A 237 -8.34 -18.08 -14.61
N PRO A 238 -7.20 -18.15 -13.86
CA PRO A 238 -6.85 -19.33 -13.09
C PRO A 238 -7.91 -19.57 -11.99
N GLY A 239 -8.10 -20.83 -11.56
CA GLY A 239 -9.21 -21.19 -10.66
C GLY A 239 -9.28 -20.47 -9.31
N HIS A 240 -8.21 -19.82 -8.85
CA HIS A 240 -8.18 -18.99 -7.63
C HIS A 240 -8.51 -17.50 -7.88
N ALA A 241 -8.59 -17.07 -9.15
CA ALA A 241 -9.01 -15.75 -9.59
C ALA A 241 -9.78 -15.84 -10.93
N PRO A 242 -10.95 -16.50 -10.96
CA PRO A 242 -11.62 -16.91 -12.19
C PRO A 242 -12.40 -15.78 -12.90
N ASN A 243 -12.13 -14.51 -12.59
CA ASN A 243 -12.89 -13.38 -13.14
C ASN A 243 -12.10 -12.05 -13.14
N GLN A 244 -12.66 -11.08 -13.85
CA GLN A 244 -12.19 -9.69 -13.92
C GLN A 244 -13.26 -8.67 -13.52
N ASP A 245 -14.13 -9.00 -12.56
CA ASP A 245 -15.30 -8.18 -12.18
C ASP A 245 -14.96 -6.73 -11.85
N ARG A 246 -13.76 -6.47 -11.31
CA ARG A 246 -13.29 -5.11 -11.00
C ARG A 246 -12.99 -4.29 -12.27
N CYS A 247 -12.41 -4.91 -13.29
CA CYS A 247 -12.18 -4.26 -14.58
C CYS A 247 -13.51 -3.94 -15.27
N MET A 248 -14.44 -4.91 -15.29
CA MET A 248 -15.80 -4.70 -15.82
C MET A 248 -16.52 -3.56 -15.11
N ARG A 249 -16.46 -3.52 -13.78
CA ARG A 249 -17.06 -2.46 -12.98
C ARG A 249 -16.40 -1.10 -13.18
N ALA A 250 -15.07 -1.03 -13.26
CA ALA A 250 -14.36 0.21 -13.54
C ALA A 250 -14.68 0.77 -14.93
N LEU A 251 -14.86 -0.11 -15.92
CA LEU A 251 -15.22 0.31 -17.28
C LEU A 251 -16.58 1.04 -17.31
N THR A 252 -17.56 0.53 -16.56
CA THR A 252 -18.91 1.10 -16.45
C THR A 252 -19.06 2.15 -15.34
N GLN A 253 -18.07 2.30 -14.45
CA GLN A 253 -18.11 3.30 -13.40
C GLN A 253 -17.76 4.65 -14.02
N ASP A 254 -18.64 5.62 -13.76
CA ASP A 254 -18.40 7.02 -14.08
C ASP A 254 -18.75 7.87 -12.85
N LEU A 255 -18.07 9.00 -12.70
CA LEU A 255 -18.43 10.10 -11.80
C LEU A 255 -18.04 11.36 -12.55
N SER A 256 -18.97 12.32 -12.64
CA SER A 256 -18.61 13.62 -13.21
C SER A 256 -17.49 14.27 -12.38
N PRO A 257 -16.63 15.12 -12.95
CA PRO A 257 -15.64 15.87 -12.18
C PRO A 257 -16.27 16.68 -11.02
N GLU A 258 -17.52 17.13 -11.20
CA GLU A 258 -18.30 17.86 -10.21
C GLU A 258 -18.74 16.97 -9.02
N ASP A 259 -19.07 15.70 -9.26
CA ASP A 259 -19.40 14.71 -8.21
C ASP A 259 -18.15 14.09 -7.58
N HIS A 260 -17.05 14.03 -8.34
CA HIS A 260 -15.82 13.37 -7.94
C HIS A 260 -15.07 14.12 -6.82
N ALA A 261 -14.89 15.43 -6.97
CA ALA A 261 -14.15 16.23 -5.98
C ALA A 261 -14.82 16.23 -4.58
N PRO A 262 -16.15 16.40 -4.41
CA PRO A 262 -16.83 16.24 -3.13
C PRO A 262 -16.66 14.85 -2.49
N CYS A 263 -16.64 13.79 -3.30
CA CYS A 263 -16.39 12.43 -2.81
C CYS A 263 -14.98 12.29 -2.22
N LEU A 264 -13.96 12.82 -2.92
CA LEU A 264 -12.58 12.80 -2.47
C LEU A 264 -12.35 13.67 -1.22
N ASP A 265 -12.94 14.86 -1.19
CA ASP A 265 -12.84 15.77 -0.03
C ASP A 265 -13.55 15.22 1.21
N HIS A 266 -14.67 14.52 1.06
CA HIS A 266 -15.33 13.81 2.16
C HIS A 266 -14.43 12.71 2.75
N LEU A 267 -13.85 11.86 1.89
CA LEU A 267 -12.90 10.80 2.31
C LEU A 267 -11.68 11.38 3.03
N ARG A 268 -11.15 12.50 2.54
CA ARG A 268 -10.02 13.23 3.16
C ARG A 268 -10.41 13.89 4.48
N HIS A 269 -11.58 14.53 4.57
CA HIS A 269 -12.01 15.19 5.80
C HIS A 269 -12.26 14.17 6.92
N GLY A 270 -13.04 13.13 6.64
CA GLY A 270 -13.38 12.09 7.62
C GLY A 270 -12.20 11.27 8.14
N SER A 271 -11.07 11.23 7.42
CA SER A 271 -9.88 10.48 7.81
C SER A 271 -8.85 11.26 8.63
N ARG A 272 -8.86 12.60 8.57
CA ARG A 272 -7.81 13.45 9.19
C ARG A 272 -7.99 13.69 10.69
N MET A 273 -9.23 13.61 11.19
CA MET A 273 -9.58 13.64 12.62
C MET A 273 -9.08 14.82 13.47
N GLY A 274 -8.45 15.84 12.88
CA GLY A 274 -7.95 17.01 13.62
C GLY A 274 -6.73 16.74 14.51
N LEU A 275 -5.95 15.69 14.24
CA LEU A 275 -4.73 15.36 14.98
C LEU A 275 -3.50 15.35 14.08
N ASP A 276 -2.37 15.77 14.63
CA ASP A 276 -1.09 15.78 13.93
C ASP A 276 -0.59 14.37 13.59
N VAL A 277 -0.83 13.39 14.47
CA VAL A 277 -0.35 12.01 14.29
C VAL A 277 -1.26 11.02 15.02
N ILE A 278 -1.42 9.83 14.45
CA ILE A 278 -2.26 8.76 14.96
C ILE A 278 -1.54 7.41 14.74
N THR A 279 -1.15 6.71 15.82
CA THR A 279 -0.61 5.34 15.73
C THR A 279 -1.58 4.29 16.27
N GLY A 280 -1.61 3.11 15.64
CA GLY A 280 -2.51 2.00 15.95
C GLY A 280 -1.90 0.64 15.67
N PRO A 281 -2.65 -0.46 15.89
CA PRO A 281 -2.27 -1.80 15.45
C PRO A 281 -2.10 -1.88 13.93
N LEU A 282 -0.96 -2.41 13.49
CA LEU A 282 -0.68 -2.64 12.06
C LEU A 282 -1.60 -3.74 11.51
N VAL A 283 -2.09 -3.56 10.28
CA VAL A 283 -3.00 -4.48 9.58
C VAL A 283 -4.41 -4.58 10.20
N ALA A 284 -4.76 -3.73 11.17
CA ALA A 284 -6.16 -3.52 11.52
C ALA A 284 -6.91 -2.89 10.31
N GLY A 285 -7.75 -3.67 9.65
CA GLY A 285 -8.20 -3.38 8.29
C GLY A 285 -9.00 -2.09 8.09
N PHE A 286 -9.52 -1.48 9.16
CA PHE A 286 -10.22 -0.20 9.07
C PHE A 286 -9.28 1.02 9.21
N SER A 287 -8.19 0.94 10.00
CA SER A 287 -7.24 2.05 10.18
C SER A 287 -6.36 2.20 8.97
N MET A 288 -5.90 1.10 8.36
CA MET A 288 -5.17 1.16 7.09
C MET A 288 -5.97 1.86 6.00
N THR A 289 -7.26 1.54 5.86
CA THR A 289 -8.14 2.24 4.90
C THR A 289 -8.32 3.71 5.27
N THR A 290 -8.68 4.04 6.52
CA THR A 290 -8.87 5.43 6.94
C THR A 290 -7.59 6.25 6.75
N PHE A 291 -6.42 5.70 7.07
CA PHE A 291 -5.17 6.39 6.86
C PHE A 291 -4.82 6.52 5.37
N SER A 292 -5.04 5.49 4.56
CA SER A 292 -4.72 5.51 3.12
C SER A 292 -5.47 6.58 2.34
N ILE A 293 -6.75 6.81 2.65
CA ILE A 293 -7.62 7.78 1.94
C ILE A 293 -7.38 9.24 2.33
N SER A 294 -6.65 9.51 3.41
CA SER A 294 -6.35 10.87 3.87
C SER A 294 -5.41 11.65 2.93
N GLY A 295 -4.63 10.91 2.13
CA GLY A 295 -3.49 11.40 1.35
C GLY A 295 -2.25 11.72 2.17
N TYR A 296 -2.26 11.40 3.48
CA TYR A 296 -1.19 11.66 4.44
C TYR A 296 -0.18 10.50 4.51
N PRO A 297 1.03 10.73 5.05
CA PRO A 297 2.04 9.69 5.14
C PRO A 297 1.74 8.71 6.29
N ILE A 298 2.07 7.44 6.06
CA ILE A 298 1.94 6.34 7.02
C ILE A 298 3.28 5.61 7.14
N ALA A 299 3.65 5.16 8.33
CA ALA A 299 4.74 4.21 8.56
C ALA A 299 4.23 2.93 9.21
N GLY A 300 4.73 1.80 8.74
CA GLY A 300 4.56 0.49 9.37
C GLY A 300 5.85 0.09 10.07
N MET A 301 5.75 -0.34 11.33
CA MET A 301 6.87 -0.84 12.12
C MET A 301 6.56 -2.23 12.70
N PRO A 302 7.48 -3.20 12.58
CA PRO A 302 7.32 -4.50 13.22
C PRO A 302 7.47 -4.35 14.74
N LEU A 303 6.72 -5.14 15.51
CA LEU A 303 6.88 -5.21 16.96
C LEU A 303 7.38 -6.58 17.39
N SER A 304 6.69 -7.64 16.96
CA SER A 304 6.94 -9.01 17.43
C SER A 304 6.21 -10.03 16.56
N CYS A 305 6.30 -11.30 16.94
CA CYS A 305 5.59 -12.42 16.34
C CYS A 305 4.70 -13.08 17.41
N LEU A 306 3.52 -13.55 17.01
CA LEU A 306 2.61 -14.26 17.91
C LEU A 306 3.23 -15.57 18.42
N ASP A 307 3.19 -15.80 19.73
CA ASP A 307 3.75 -17.00 20.37
C ASP A 307 3.06 -18.29 19.87
N CYS A 308 1.78 -18.19 19.50
CA CYS A 308 0.97 -19.35 19.11
C CYS A 308 1.22 -19.88 17.69
N ASN A 309 1.82 -19.09 16.79
CA ASN A 309 2.07 -19.51 15.40
C ASN A 309 3.18 -18.75 14.65
N GLY A 310 3.98 -17.92 15.34
CA GLY A 310 5.04 -17.12 14.74
C GLY A 310 4.57 -16.00 13.81
N ARG A 311 3.26 -15.71 13.70
CA ARG A 311 2.75 -14.69 12.79
C ARG A 311 3.18 -13.27 13.23
N PRO A 312 3.85 -12.49 12.37
CA PRO A 312 4.21 -11.11 12.68
C PRO A 312 3.03 -10.20 12.99
N PHE A 313 3.25 -9.24 13.87
CA PHE A 313 2.40 -8.08 14.09
C PHE A 313 3.22 -6.83 14.42
N GLY A 314 2.59 -5.66 14.37
CA GLY A 314 3.29 -4.38 14.47
C GLY A 314 2.40 -3.21 14.85
N ALA A 315 2.94 -2.00 14.76
CA ALA A 315 2.21 -0.74 14.84
C ALA A 315 2.24 0.00 13.48
N THR A 316 1.19 0.76 13.19
CA THR A 316 1.08 1.65 12.03
C THR A 316 0.85 3.07 12.51
N THR A 317 1.56 4.05 11.96
CA THR A 317 1.45 5.47 12.36
C THR A 317 1.19 6.34 11.15
N MET A 318 0.10 7.11 11.15
CA MET A 318 -0.14 8.19 10.19
C MET A 318 0.23 9.53 10.81
N ALA A 319 0.90 10.41 10.07
CA ALA A 319 1.15 11.80 10.47
C ALA A 319 0.36 12.78 9.58
N THR A 320 0.41 14.09 9.83
CA THR A 320 -0.19 15.10 8.94
C THR A 320 0.54 15.19 7.58
N ARG A 321 -0.02 15.92 6.61
CA ARG A 321 0.57 16.04 5.27
C ARG A 321 2.02 16.57 5.33
N GLU A 322 2.91 15.97 4.54
CA GLU A 322 4.34 16.32 4.48
C GLU A 322 5.06 16.17 5.84
N ARG A 323 4.54 15.25 6.67
CA ARG A 323 5.07 14.89 7.99
C ARG A 323 5.64 13.47 8.10
N GLU A 324 6.26 13.01 7.02
CA GLU A 324 7.14 11.82 7.03
C GLU A 324 8.25 11.96 8.08
N ASP A 325 8.59 13.22 8.37
CA ASP A 325 9.50 13.65 9.40
C ASP A 325 9.18 12.98 10.76
N VAL A 326 7.92 13.00 11.16
CA VAL A 326 7.46 12.40 12.41
C VAL A 326 7.62 10.89 12.40
N LEU A 327 7.25 10.27 11.29
CA LEU A 327 7.20 8.82 11.16
C LEU A 327 8.56 8.19 11.46
N VAL A 328 9.64 8.83 11.02
CA VAL A 328 11.02 8.42 11.29
C VAL A 328 11.32 8.47 12.80
N LYS A 329 10.94 9.53 13.52
CA LYS A 329 11.10 9.56 14.98
C LYS A 329 10.25 8.51 15.68
N VAL A 330 9.03 8.25 15.21
CA VAL A 330 8.14 7.23 15.83
C VAL A 330 8.77 5.84 15.72
N MET A 331 9.27 5.49 14.53
CA MET A 331 9.96 4.22 14.28
C MET A 331 11.29 4.08 15.03
N SER A 332 11.84 5.17 15.58
CA SER A 332 13.12 5.20 16.31
C SER A 332 13.00 5.04 17.84
N ALA A 333 11.79 5.08 18.39
CA ALA A 333 11.51 5.13 19.84
C ALA A 333 11.28 3.75 20.50
#